data_AF-A0A534T9L2-F1
#
_entry.id   AF-A0A534T9L2-F1
#
_cell.length_a   1.000
_cell.length_b   1.000
_cell.length_c   1.000
_cell.angle_alpha   90.00
_cell.angle_beta   90.00
_cell.angle_gamma   90.00
#
_symmetry.space_group_name_H-M   'P 1'
#
loop_
_entity.id
_entity.type
_entity.pdbx_description
1 polymer ?
#
loop_
_entity_poly.entity_id
_entity_poly.type
_entity_poly.pdbx_seq_one_letter_code
_entity_poly.pdbx_strand_id
1 'polypeptide(L)'
;MKNRTCIASIFSAVIFTSSAATMAAPANADAAGRHAVFVQTNAPAGNAIVVYDRNADGTLTFAASYPTGGNGSRAIGAPSDPLASQHSLVYDRSHRLLFAVNAGSDTVSVFDVDGYQLELAQVAPSGGPFPVSIAVRDDLAYVLDAGLAGFVSGFRIDRDHLEAIEGSTRALGLANTNPPFFLSSPAQIGFSPNGKHLLVTTKSFNMVDVFEVGRDGQLSAQPVRNLAAPVPFPFVFGPADLLVLVNAGNSSVATFTIDQGGTLVPAGAPVSDGQMAACWIVSAHEFEYVANTGSNDISQYRVRGDGTVTLVNATAASGIPGATDMTTASGGKFLYVLSGTSSTVYAYRVEGDGSLTFIQTVPVPGGANMEGIAAN
;
A
#
# COMPACT_ATOMS: atom_id res chain seq x y z
N MET A 1 64.03 76.42 35.69
CA MET A 1 63.00 77.45 35.43
C MET A 1 61.77 76.75 34.87
N LYS A 2 60.61 76.94 35.52
CA LYS A 2 59.21 76.88 35.02
C LYS A 2 58.83 75.67 34.13
N ASN A 3 57.77 74.89 34.35
CA ASN A 3 56.55 75.05 35.14
C ASN A 3 55.95 73.66 35.39
N ARG A 4 55.21 73.56 36.49
CA ARG A 4 54.34 72.44 36.84
C ARG A 4 53.13 72.39 35.92
N THR A 5 52.80 71.20 35.42
CA THR A 5 51.42 70.88 35.00
C THR A 5 51.12 69.44 35.38
N CYS A 6 50.26 69.27 36.38
CA CYS A 6 49.61 68.00 36.72
C CYS A 6 48.67 67.63 35.58
N ILE A 7 48.87 66.46 34.97
CA ILE A 7 47.82 65.78 34.19
C ILE A 7 47.67 64.40 34.80
N ALA A 8 46.52 64.18 35.43
CA ALA A 8 46.09 62.91 35.97
C ALA A 8 45.83 61.93 34.82
N SER A 9 46.59 60.84 34.76
CA SER A 9 46.33 59.73 33.83
C SER A 9 45.22 58.86 34.40
N ILE A 10 44.03 58.98 33.82
CA ILE A 10 42.88 58.11 34.07
C ILE A 10 43.17 56.76 33.40
N PHE A 11 43.27 55.70 34.20
CA PHE A 11 43.22 54.31 33.73
C PHE A 11 41.78 53.98 33.33
N SER A 12 41.45 54.08 32.04
CA SER A 12 40.20 53.51 31.52
C SER A 12 40.39 52.01 31.34
N ALA A 13 39.82 51.24 32.27
CA ALA A 13 39.65 49.80 32.11
C ALA A 13 38.65 49.52 30.97
N VAL A 14 39.14 48.95 29.87
CA VAL A 14 38.28 48.42 28.81
C VAL A 14 37.67 47.13 29.33
N ILE A 15 36.40 47.19 29.74
CA ILE A 15 35.59 46.01 30.02
C ILE A 15 35.21 45.43 28.64
N PHE A 16 35.85 44.34 28.24
CA PHE A 16 35.32 43.50 27.17
C PHE A 16 34.07 42.81 27.69
N THR A 17 32.90 43.36 27.38
CA THR A 17 31.65 42.61 27.48
C THR A 17 31.68 41.55 26.40
N SER A 18 32.06 40.32 26.77
CA SER A 18 31.80 39.15 25.95
C SER A 18 30.29 38.97 25.88
N SER A 19 29.67 39.46 24.81
CA SER A 19 28.34 39.00 24.42
C SER A 19 28.48 37.53 24.10
N ALA A 20 28.22 36.67 25.10
CA ALA A 20 27.95 35.28 24.88
C ALA A 20 26.68 35.25 24.02
N ALA A 21 26.85 35.17 22.70
CA ALA A 21 25.79 34.72 21.83
C ALA A 21 25.49 33.31 22.33
N THR A 22 24.42 33.18 23.11
CA THR A 22 23.75 31.91 23.29
C THR A 22 23.41 31.44 21.88
N MET A 23 24.22 30.54 21.34
CA MET A 23 23.82 29.67 20.25
C MET A 23 22.57 29.01 20.78
N ALA A 24 21.41 29.53 20.37
CA ALA A 24 20.17 28.82 20.52
C ALA A 24 20.44 27.45 19.91
N ALA A 25 20.31 26.40 20.73
CA ALA A 25 20.20 25.05 20.20
C ALA A 25 19.21 25.10 19.03
N PRO A 26 19.47 24.39 17.91
CA PRO A 26 18.50 24.36 16.83
C PRO A 26 17.16 24.02 17.48
N ALA A 27 16.21 24.95 17.39
CA ALA A 27 14.84 24.66 17.75
C ALA A 27 14.51 23.37 17.01
N ASN A 28 14.11 22.34 17.75
CA ASN A 28 13.73 21.04 17.21
C ASN A 28 13.02 21.27 15.89
N ALA A 29 13.70 20.95 14.78
CA ALA A 29 13.04 20.87 13.49
C ALA A 29 11.92 19.86 13.72
N ASP A 30 10.72 20.38 13.60
CA ASP A 30 9.53 19.96 14.31
C ASP A 30 9.26 18.45 14.23
N ALA A 31 8.45 17.98 15.16
CA ALA A 31 7.55 16.83 14.97
C ALA A 31 6.53 17.06 13.80
N ALA A 32 6.90 17.84 12.79
CA ALA A 32 6.22 18.03 11.53
C ALA A 32 6.54 16.83 10.64
N GLY A 33 5.69 15.82 10.77
CA GLY A 33 5.43 14.76 9.80
C GLY A 33 6.66 14.17 9.10
N ARG A 34 7.34 13.22 9.75
CA ARG A 34 8.27 12.34 9.04
C ARG A 34 7.47 11.49 8.05
N HIS A 35 7.72 11.71 6.77
CA HIS A 35 6.98 11.11 5.68
C HIS A 35 7.77 9.94 5.09
N ALA A 36 7.15 8.77 4.98
CA ALA A 36 7.81 7.55 4.52
C ALA A 36 7.04 6.89 3.38
N VAL A 37 7.81 6.20 2.54
CA VAL A 37 7.32 5.18 1.60
C VAL A 37 8.02 3.87 1.95
N PHE A 38 7.22 2.82 2.11
CA PHE A 38 7.65 1.48 2.46
C PHE A 38 7.52 0.57 1.25
N VAL A 39 8.52 -0.26 0.99
CA VAL A 39 8.50 -1.27 -0.07
C VAL A 39 8.89 -2.62 0.52
N GLN A 40 8.05 -3.62 0.32
CA GLN A 40 8.32 -4.99 0.74
C GLN A 40 9.18 -5.71 -0.31
N THR A 41 10.30 -6.30 0.11
CA THR A 41 11.22 -7.00 -0.79
C THR A 41 10.75 -8.40 -1.19
N ASN A 42 9.93 -9.04 -0.34
CA ASN A 42 9.43 -10.40 -0.46
C ASN A 42 10.53 -11.41 -0.87
N ALA A 43 11.75 -11.20 -0.34
CA ALA A 43 12.88 -12.06 -0.64
C ALA A 43 12.71 -13.46 0.03
N PRO A 44 12.88 -14.57 -0.72
CA PRO A 44 12.70 -15.92 -0.16
C PRO A 44 13.66 -16.32 0.96
N ALA A 45 14.85 -15.70 0.99
CA ALA A 45 15.88 -15.97 2.01
C ALA A 45 15.75 -15.07 3.25
N GLY A 46 14.74 -14.19 3.28
CA GLY A 46 14.50 -13.24 4.37
C GLY A 46 13.82 -11.99 3.83
N ASN A 47 12.52 -11.86 4.09
CA ASN A 47 11.74 -10.70 3.66
C ASN A 47 12.12 -9.47 4.50
N ALA A 48 12.05 -8.29 3.90
CA ALA A 48 12.40 -7.02 4.53
C ALA A 48 11.53 -5.88 4.01
N ILE A 49 11.43 -4.82 4.79
CA ILE A 49 10.81 -3.55 4.41
C ILE A 49 11.91 -2.54 4.14
N VAL A 50 12.03 -2.13 2.88
CA VAL A 50 12.84 -0.99 2.46
C VAL A 50 12.05 0.28 2.75
N VAL A 51 12.67 1.22 3.44
CA VAL A 51 12.05 2.49 3.82
C VAL A 51 12.76 3.64 3.14
N TYR A 52 11.97 4.51 2.50
CA TYR A 52 12.42 5.76 1.95
C TYR A 52 11.86 6.92 2.76
N ASP A 53 12.71 7.91 3.05
CA ASP A 53 12.26 9.24 3.45
C ASP A 53 11.68 9.95 2.23
N ARG A 54 10.45 10.45 2.36
CA ARG A 54 9.72 11.19 1.32
C ARG A 54 9.89 12.68 1.56
N ASN A 55 10.71 13.30 0.72
CA ASN A 55 10.89 14.75 0.71
C ASN A 55 9.59 15.47 0.32
N ALA A 56 9.50 16.77 0.65
CA ALA A 56 8.33 17.60 0.37
C ALA A 56 7.99 17.75 -1.13
N ASP A 57 8.96 17.53 -2.01
CA ASP A 57 8.79 17.53 -3.47
C ASP A 57 8.39 16.16 -4.05
N GLY A 58 8.27 15.14 -3.19
CA GLY A 58 7.90 13.77 -3.56
C GLY A 58 9.09 12.88 -3.90
N THR A 59 10.33 13.40 -3.90
CA THR A 59 11.53 12.57 -4.06
C THR A 59 11.68 11.64 -2.86
N LEU A 60 12.18 10.43 -3.14
CA LEU A 60 12.47 9.36 -2.19
C LEU A 60 13.97 9.24 -1.98
N THR A 61 14.39 9.26 -0.72
CA THR A 61 15.78 8.98 -0.32
C THR A 61 15.79 7.70 0.51
N PHE A 62 16.60 6.72 0.12
CA PHE A 62 16.72 5.48 0.90
C PHE A 62 17.14 5.80 2.34
N ALA A 63 16.38 5.32 3.32
CA ALA A 63 16.65 5.54 4.73
C ALA A 63 17.21 4.26 5.39
N ALA A 64 16.48 3.15 5.29
CA ALA A 64 16.84 1.90 5.97
C ALA A 64 16.15 0.68 5.34
N SER A 65 16.57 -0.51 5.78
CA SER A 65 15.89 -1.77 5.50
C SER A 65 15.72 -2.54 6.82
N TYR A 66 14.50 -3.00 7.09
CA TYR A 66 14.15 -3.71 8.33
C TYR A 66 13.71 -5.13 8.01
N PRO A 67 14.30 -6.17 8.62
CA PRO A 67 13.85 -7.54 8.41
C PRO A 67 12.43 -7.73 8.94
N THR A 68 11.59 -8.46 8.21
CA THR A 68 10.25 -8.82 8.69
C THR A 68 10.29 -9.96 9.71
N GLY A 69 11.39 -10.70 9.80
CA GLY A 69 11.48 -11.94 10.58
C GLY A 69 10.82 -13.14 9.91
N GLY A 70 10.20 -12.96 8.73
CA GLY A 70 9.65 -14.01 7.90
C GLY A 70 10.34 -14.12 6.53
N ASN A 71 9.86 -15.04 5.70
CA ASN A 71 10.37 -15.29 4.35
C ASN A 71 9.32 -14.92 3.30
N GLY A 72 9.78 -14.35 2.19
CA GLY A 72 8.94 -14.16 1.01
C GLY A 72 8.81 -15.42 0.17
N SER A 73 8.01 -15.36 -0.90
CA SER A 73 7.88 -16.47 -1.86
C SER A 73 7.34 -16.00 -3.20
N ARG A 74 7.23 -16.93 -4.17
CA ARG A 74 6.74 -16.66 -5.52
C ARG A 74 5.67 -17.67 -5.93
N ALA A 75 4.54 -17.14 -6.38
CA ALA A 75 3.48 -17.91 -7.01
C ALA A 75 3.97 -18.43 -8.37
N ILE A 76 3.54 -19.65 -8.70
CA ILE A 76 3.88 -20.30 -9.96
C ILE A 76 3.27 -19.49 -11.10
N GLY A 77 4.09 -19.13 -12.08
CA GLY A 77 3.67 -18.44 -13.30
C GLY A 77 3.51 -16.91 -13.17
N ALA A 78 3.88 -16.30 -12.05
CA ALA A 78 3.83 -14.85 -11.88
C ALA A 78 5.19 -14.22 -12.20
N PRO A 79 5.38 -13.50 -13.33
CA PRO A 79 6.71 -13.03 -13.75
C PRO A 79 7.15 -11.74 -13.06
N SER A 80 6.31 -10.70 -13.09
CA SER A 80 6.65 -9.34 -12.65
C SER A 80 6.32 -9.05 -11.18
N ASP A 81 5.26 -9.67 -10.67
CA ASP A 81 4.76 -9.56 -9.30
C ASP A 81 4.67 -10.98 -8.73
N PRO A 82 5.63 -11.40 -7.88
CA PRO A 82 5.65 -12.76 -7.33
C PRO A 82 4.40 -13.21 -6.55
N LEU A 83 3.54 -12.36 -5.98
CA LEU A 83 2.30 -12.76 -5.29
C LEU A 83 1.06 -12.64 -6.19
N ALA A 84 1.18 -11.87 -7.27
CA ALA A 84 0.13 -11.41 -8.16
C ALA A 84 -1.07 -10.88 -7.37
N SER A 85 -0.84 -9.99 -6.40
CA SER A 85 -1.89 -9.50 -5.52
C SER A 85 -1.64 -8.06 -5.11
N GLN A 86 -2.69 -7.36 -4.69
CA GLN A 86 -2.57 -6.03 -4.10
C GLN A 86 -2.71 -6.10 -2.56
N HIS A 87 -2.06 -5.17 -1.86
CA HIS A 87 -2.07 -5.06 -0.39
C HIS A 87 -1.32 -6.18 0.36
N SER A 88 -0.19 -6.63 -0.16
CA SER A 88 0.76 -7.46 0.63
C SER A 88 1.43 -6.67 1.76
N LEU A 89 1.44 -5.33 1.63
CA LEU A 89 1.94 -4.37 2.61
C LEU A 89 0.87 -3.30 2.85
N VAL A 90 0.45 -3.09 4.10
CA VAL A 90 -0.56 -2.08 4.46
C VAL A 90 -0.09 -1.25 5.65
N TYR A 91 -0.12 0.07 5.50
CA TYR A 91 0.06 1.00 6.60
C TYR A 91 -1.30 1.43 7.16
N ASP A 92 -1.50 1.21 8.45
CA ASP A 92 -2.64 1.71 9.18
C ASP A 92 -2.27 2.94 10.01
N ARG A 93 -2.86 4.07 9.65
CA ARG A 93 -2.56 5.37 10.28
C ARG A 93 -3.16 5.49 11.68
N SER A 94 -4.28 4.82 11.98
CA SER A 94 -4.92 4.96 13.30
C SER A 94 -4.08 4.32 14.40
N HIS A 95 -3.54 3.12 14.14
CA HIS A 95 -2.63 2.43 15.05
C HIS A 95 -1.16 2.78 14.84
N ARG A 96 -0.80 3.47 13.74
CA ARG A 96 0.58 3.68 13.29
C ARG A 96 1.34 2.37 13.10
N LEU A 97 0.66 1.37 12.54
CA LEU A 97 1.23 0.06 12.30
C LEU A 97 1.45 -0.19 10.81
N LEU A 98 2.50 -0.93 10.49
CA LEU A 98 2.73 -1.48 9.15
C LEU A 98 2.63 -3.00 9.21
N PHE A 99 1.78 -3.57 8.36
CA PHE A 99 1.55 -5.00 8.26
C PHE A 99 2.13 -5.54 6.96
N ALA A 100 2.96 -6.58 7.05
CA ALA A 100 3.63 -7.19 5.90
C ALA A 100 3.39 -8.71 5.88
N VAL A 101 2.85 -9.23 4.78
CA VAL A 101 2.68 -10.68 4.62
C VAL A 101 4.00 -11.35 4.24
N ASN A 102 4.27 -12.53 4.77
CA ASN A 102 5.48 -13.31 4.47
C ASN A 102 5.08 -14.65 3.85
N ALA A 103 4.87 -14.64 2.52
CA ALA A 103 4.30 -15.76 1.77
C ALA A 103 5.09 -17.08 1.89
N GLY A 104 6.39 -17.03 2.15
CA GLY A 104 7.23 -18.23 2.26
C GLY A 104 7.31 -18.83 3.66
N SER A 105 6.79 -18.14 4.66
CA SER A 105 6.79 -18.59 6.06
C SER A 105 5.41 -18.63 6.69
N ASP A 106 4.35 -18.37 5.93
CA ASP A 106 2.95 -18.41 6.39
C ASP A 106 2.70 -17.49 7.62
N THR A 107 3.28 -16.28 7.58
CA THR A 107 3.20 -15.30 8.68
C THR A 107 2.87 -13.90 8.19
N VAL A 108 2.47 -13.05 9.13
CA VAL A 108 2.35 -11.59 8.98
C VAL A 108 3.23 -10.92 10.02
N SER A 109 4.04 -9.96 9.60
CA SER A 109 4.84 -9.12 10.48
C SER A 109 4.11 -7.82 10.78
N VAL A 110 4.13 -7.40 12.04
CA VAL A 110 3.56 -6.14 12.53
C VAL A 110 4.70 -5.24 12.98
N PHE A 111 4.78 -4.03 12.45
CA PHE A 111 5.75 -3.02 12.85
C PHE A 111 5.07 -1.80 13.45
N ASP A 112 5.61 -1.28 14.56
CA ASP A 112 5.36 0.10 14.98
C ASP A 112 6.12 1.07 14.06
N VAL A 113 5.45 2.15 13.66
CA VAL A 113 5.97 3.14 12.71
C VAL A 113 6.18 4.49 13.38
N ASP A 114 7.44 4.93 13.45
CA ASP A 114 7.83 6.31 13.76
C ASP A 114 8.54 6.99 12.59
N GLY A 115 7.73 7.53 11.67
CA GLY A 115 8.25 8.12 10.44
C GLY A 115 8.84 7.05 9.53
N TYR A 116 10.17 7.06 9.39
CA TYR A 116 10.93 6.04 8.65
C TYR A 116 11.56 4.97 9.56
N GLN A 117 11.37 5.06 10.88
CA GLN A 117 11.81 4.04 11.83
C GLN A 117 10.73 2.99 11.99
N LEU A 118 11.12 1.72 11.88
CA LEU A 118 10.25 0.57 12.09
C LEU A 118 10.79 -0.27 13.25
N GLU A 119 9.91 -0.62 14.18
CA GLU A 119 10.19 -1.59 15.24
C GLU A 119 9.31 -2.82 15.02
N LEU A 120 9.90 -4.01 14.86
CA LEU A 120 9.15 -5.25 14.67
C LEU A 120 8.50 -5.67 16.00
N ALA A 121 7.19 -5.48 16.11
CA ALA A 121 6.41 -5.80 17.30
C ALA A 121 6.01 -7.28 17.34
N GLN A 122 5.67 -7.87 16.19
CA GLN A 122 5.19 -9.25 16.13
C GLN A 122 5.49 -9.92 14.79
N VAL A 123 5.66 -11.24 14.82
CA VAL A 123 5.50 -12.14 13.66
C VAL A 123 4.43 -13.15 14.02
N ALA A 124 3.22 -12.98 13.47
CA ALA A 124 2.05 -13.82 13.74
C ALA A 124 1.82 -14.83 12.60
N PRO A 125 1.30 -16.04 12.86
CA PRO A 125 0.81 -16.92 11.81
C PRO A 125 -0.30 -16.23 10.98
N SER A 126 -0.30 -16.37 9.65
CA SER A 126 -1.36 -15.77 8.81
C SER A 126 -2.71 -16.51 8.90
N GLY A 127 -2.70 -17.76 9.37
CA GLY A 127 -3.87 -18.62 9.47
C GLY A 127 -4.08 -19.56 8.29
N GLY A 128 -3.29 -19.42 7.22
CA GLY A 128 -3.27 -20.31 6.07
C GLY A 128 -1.91 -20.28 5.34
N PRO A 129 -1.72 -21.13 4.32
CA PRO A 129 -0.49 -21.16 3.56
C PRO A 129 -0.44 -20.07 2.49
N PHE A 130 0.73 -19.46 2.32
CA PHE A 130 1.02 -18.48 1.28
C PHE A 130 0.15 -17.21 1.37
N PRO A 131 0.30 -16.38 2.43
CA PRO A 131 -0.41 -15.10 2.55
C PRO A 131 0.01 -14.13 1.45
N VAL A 132 -0.97 -13.48 0.82
CA VAL A 132 -0.78 -12.59 -0.33
C VAL A 132 -1.30 -11.17 -0.12
N SER A 133 -2.29 -10.99 0.75
CA SER A 133 -2.94 -9.69 0.98
C SER A 133 -3.44 -9.57 2.42
N ILE A 134 -3.51 -8.34 2.93
CA ILE A 134 -4.09 -8.04 4.24
C ILE A 134 -4.98 -6.80 4.13
N ALA A 135 -6.13 -6.84 4.82
CA ALA A 135 -7.02 -5.70 4.97
C ALA A 135 -7.10 -5.30 6.44
N VAL A 136 -7.05 -4.00 6.72
CA VAL A 136 -7.16 -3.45 8.08
C VAL A 136 -8.28 -2.42 8.10
N ARG A 137 -9.09 -2.46 9.17
CA ARG A 137 -10.12 -1.46 9.44
C ARG A 137 -10.49 -1.48 10.92
N ASP A 138 -10.54 -0.30 11.53
CA ASP A 138 -10.76 -0.17 12.97
C ASP A 138 -9.80 -1.13 13.70
N ASP A 139 -10.26 -1.90 14.68
CA ASP A 139 -9.42 -2.85 15.42
C ASP A 139 -9.41 -4.26 14.80
N LEU A 140 -9.66 -4.38 13.48
CA LEU A 140 -9.72 -5.66 12.77
C LEU A 140 -8.68 -5.72 11.65
N ALA A 141 -8.07 -6.89 11.50
CA ALA A 141 -7.28 -7.26 10.34
C ALA A 141 -7.74 -8.60 9.78
N TYR A 142 -7.74 -8.75 8.45
CA TYR A 142 -7.96 -10.04 7.79
C TYR A 142 -6.86 -10.32 6.78
N VAL A 143 -6.29 -11.51 6.88
CA VAL A 143 -5.23 -11.99 6.00
C VAL A 143 -5.83 -12.93 4.97
N LEU A 144 -5.41 -12.75 3.73
CA LEU A 144 -5.79 -13.56 2.58
C LEU A 144 -4.63 -14.46 2.17
N ASP A 145 -4.87 -15.76 2.23
CA ASP A 145 -3.93 -16.82 1.84
C ASP A 145 -4.33 -17.43 0.50
N ALA A 146 -3.35 -17.67 -0.37
CA ALA A 146 -3.56 -18.17 -1.73
C ALA A 146 -3.27 -19.67 -1.90
N GLY A 147 -2.56 -20.28 -0.96
CA GLY A 147 -2.19 -21.69 -1.04
C GLY A 147 -3.38 -22.63 -0.84
N LEU A 148 -3.33 -23.80 -1.48
CA LEU A 148 -4.32 -24.86 -1.32
C LEU A 148 -5.76 -24.38 -1.62
N ALA A 149 -6.67 -24.42 -0.64
CA ALA A 149 -8.06 -23.97 -0.84
C ALA A 149 -8.22 -22.45 -0.88
N GLY A 150 -7.17 -21.69 -0.54
CA GLY A 150 -7.25 -20.27 -0.21
C GLY A 150 -8.03 -20.02 1.08
N PHE A 151 -7.57 -19.08 1.90
CA PHE A 151 -8.16 -18.82 3.20
C PHE A 151 -8.27 -17.33 3.48
N VAL A 152 -9.26 -16.97 4.28
CA VAL A 152 -9.37 -15.66 4.92
C VAL A 152 -9.36 -15.91 6.42
N SER A 153 -8.42 -15.30 7.14
CA SER A 153 -8.29 -15.45 8.60
C SER A 153 -8.38 -14.09 9.29
N GLY A 154 -9.22 -14.00 10.32
CA GLY A 154 -9.50 -12.76 11.04
C GLY A 154 -8.71 -12.60 12.33
N PHE A 155 -8.30 -11.37 12.60
CA PHE A 155 -7.51 -10.98 13.76
C PHE A 155 -8.07 -9.69 14.37
N ARG A 156 -7.98 -9.57 15.69
CA ARG A 156 -8.12 -8.31 16.43
C ARG A 156 -6.75 -7.66 16.52
N ILE A 157 -6.71 -6.34 16.34
CA ILE A 157 -5.54 -5.52 16.64
C ILE A 157 -5.64 -5.12 18.11
N ASP A 158 -4.79 -5.67 18.97
CA ASP A 158 -4.60 -5.20 20.35
C ASP A 158 -3.27 -4.47 20.44
N ARG A 159 -3.33 -3.14 20.48
CA ARG A 159 -2.17 -2.23 20.44
C ARG A 159 -1.31 -2.47 19.20
N ASP A 160 -0.27 -3.27 19.31
CA ASP A 160 0.78 -3.57 18.35
C ASP A 160 0.84 -5.07 17.98
N HIS A 161 -0.19 -5.83 18.36
CA HIS A 161 -0.28 -7.26 18.11
C HIS A 161 -1.59 -7.67 17.42
N LEU A 162 -1.51 -8.72 16.61
CA LEU A 162 -2.62 -9.46 16.06
C LEU A 162 -2.96 -10.64 16.97
N GLU A 163 -4.21 -10.67 17.44
CA GLU A 163 -4.81 -11.78 18.15
C GLU A 163 -5.84 -12.48 17.26
N ALA A 164 -5.69 -13.78 17.02
CA ALA A 164 -6.60 -14.51 16.14
C ALA A 164 -8.03 -14.52 16.70
N ILE A 165 -9.01 -14.22 15.84
CA ILE A 165 -10.43 -14.33 16.17
C ILE A 165 -10.83 -15.78 15.99
N GLU A 166 -11.12 -16.45 17.11
CA GLU A 166 -11.53 -17.85 17.11
C GLU A 166 -12.73 -18.07 16.18
N GLY A 167 -12.64 -19.09 15.31
CA GLY A 167 -13.71 -19.42 14.37
C GLY A 167 -13.88 -18.44 13.21
N SER A 168 -12.98 -17.47 13.00
CA SER A 168 -13.08 -16.50 11.90
C SER A 168 -12.36 -16.90 10.61
N THR A 169 -11.73 -18.08 10.55
CA THR A 169 -11.10 -18.58 9.30
C THR A 169 -12.14 -19.14 8.34
N ARG A 170 -12.09 -18.75 7.07
CA ARG A 170 -12.96 -19.23 5.98
C ARG A 170 -12.12 -19.75 4.82
N ALA A 171 -12.46 -20.93 4.31
CA ALA A 171 -11.86 -21.45 3.08
C ALA A 171 -12.59 -20.90 1.85
N LEU A 172 -11.85 -20.53 0.81
CA LEU A 172 -12.40 -19.95 -0.43
C LEU A 172 -12.76 -21.02 -1.48
N GLY A 173 -12.21 -22.23 -1.35
CA GLY A 173 -12.46 -23.36 -2.23
C GLY A 173 -11.79 -23.26 -3.61
N LEU A 174 -10.64 -22.58 -3.70
CA LEU A 174 -9.95 -22.25 -4.96
C LEU A 174 -9.16 -23.43 -5.58
N ALA A 175 -9.03 -24.55 -4.88
CA ALA A 175 -8.37 -25.79 -5.35
C ALA A 175 -7.01 -25.54 -6.05
N ASN A 176 -6.08 -24.89 -5.36
CA ASN A 176 -4.77 -24.49 -5.85
C ASN A 176 -3.62 -25.36 -5.26
N THR A 177 -2.41 -25.17 -5.77
CA THR A 177 -1.17 -25.75 -5.22
C THR A 177 -0.60 -24.90 -4.08
N ASN A 178 0.51 -25.33 -3.49
CA ASN A 178 1.34 -24.51 -2.59
C ASN A 178 2.84 -24.75 -2.88
N PRO A 179 3.58 -23.79 -3.48
CA PRO A 179 3.15 -22.46 -3.91
C PRO A 179 1.99 -22.47 -4.92
N PRO A 180 1.10 -21.48 -4.90
CA PRO A 180 -0.09 -21.45 -5.75
C PRO A 180 0.22 -21.05 -7.19
N PHE A 181 -0.59 -21.51 -8.15
CA PHE A 181 -0.64 -20.94 -9.48
C PHE A 181 -1.35 -19.58 -9.44
N PHE A 182 -0.73 -18.55 -10.01
CA PHE A 182 -1.15 -17.16 -9.78
C PHE A 182 -2.55 -16.82 -10.30
N LEU A 183 -3.01 -17.42 -11.41
CA LEU A 183 -4.37 -17.17 -11.95
C LEU A 183 -5.47 -17.86 -11.14
N SER A 184 -5.14 -18.93 -10.40
CA SER A 184 -6.07 -19.60 -9.49
C SER A 184 -6.01 -19.03 -8.07
N SER A 185 -5.17 -18.01 -7.85
CA SER A 185 -5.03 -17.32 -6.56
C SER A 185 -6.06 -16.19 -6.43
N PRO A 186 -6.48 -15.85 -5.21
CA PRO A 186 -7.22 -14.62 -4.98
C PRO A 186 -6.30 -13.41 -5.18
N ALA A 187 -6.85 -12.24 -5.47
CA ALA A 187 -6.08 -11.07 -5.89
C ALA A 187 -5.98 -9.97 -4.82
N GLN A 188 -7.02 -9.80 -4.00
CA GLN A 188 -7.05 -8.78 -2.96
C GLN A 188 -8.12 -9.13 -1.92
N ILE A 189 -7.89 -8.67 -0.68
CA ILE A 189 -8.91 -8.56 0.36
C ILE A 189 -9.10 -7.10 0.78
N GLY A 190 -10.34 -6.70 1.11
CA GLY A 190 -10.63 -5.34 1.52
C GLY A 190 -12.01 -5.16 2.13
N PHE A 191 -12.13 -4.19 3.05
CA PHE A 191 -13.40 -3.86 3.69
C PHE A 191 -14.23 -2.89 2.85
N SER A 192 -15.56 -3.03 2.90
CA SER A 192 -16.46 -1.94 2.47
C SER A 192 -16.26 -0.69 3.33
N PRO A 193 -16.59 0.52 2.82
CA PRO A 193 -16.40 1.79 3.53
C PRO A 193 -17.17 1.92 4.85
N ASN A 194 -18.18 1.09 5.07
CA ASN A 194 -18.95 1.02 6.32
C ASN A 194 -18.51 -0.11 7.27
N GLY A 195 -17.50 -0.90 6.88
CA GLY A 195 -16.95 -2.01 7.67
C GLY A 195 -17.84 -3.24 7.79
N LYS A 196 -19.01 -3.27 7.14
CA LYS A 196 -19.96 -4.38 7.26
C LYS A 196 -19.66 -5.55 6.34
N HIS A 197 -18.86 -5.32 5.30
CA HIS A 197 -18.51 -6.34 4.32
C HIS A 197 -17.00 -6.46 4.18
N LEU A 198 -16.54 -7.68 4.00
CA LEU A 198 -15.18 -8.01 3.61
C LEU A 198 -15.23 -8.69 2.24
N LEU A 199 -14.53 -8.12 1.27
CA LEU A 199 -14.56 -8.54 -0.12
C LEU A 199 -13.26 -9.26 -0.47
N VAL A 200 -13.37 -10.32 -1.26
CA VAL A 200 -12.25 -11.06 -1.84
C VAL A 200 -12.46 -11.24 -3.33
N THR A 201 -11.50 -10.80 -4.14
CA THR A 201 -11.50 -11.03 -5.58
C THR A 201 -10.79 -12.34 -5.92
N THR A 202 -11.40 -13.13 -6.80
CA THR A 202 -10.88 -14.44 -7.23
C THR A 202 -10.77 -14.49 -8.75
N LYS A 203 -9.54 -14.63 -9.25
CA LYS A 203 -9.17 -14.40 -10.66
C LYS A 203 -9.84 -15.39 -11.62
N SER A 204 -9.35 -16.62 -11.71
CA SER A 204 -9.90 -17.61 -12.68
C SER A 204 -11.34 -18.05 -12.36
N PHE A 205 -11.79 -17.82 -11.13
CA PHE A 205 -13.17 -18.09 -10.72
C PHE A 205 -14.14 -16.99 -11.14
N ASN A 206 -13.64 -15.80 -11.50
CA ASN A 206 -14.42 -14.65 -11.90
C ASN A 206 -15.46 -14.22 -10.86
N MET A 207 -15.07 -14.24 -9.58
CA MET A 207 -15.95 -13.89 -8.48
C MET A 207 -15.38 -12.79 -7.61
N VAL A 208 -16.29 -11.99 -7.05
CA VAL A 208 -16.09 -11.26 -5.80
C VAL A 208 -16.90 -11.95 -4.72
N ASP A 209 -16.22 -12.57 -3.76
CA ASP A 209 -16.82 -13.17 -2.58
C ASP A 209 -16.98 -12.08 -1.51
N VAL A 210 -18.20 -11.90 -1.00
CA VAL A 210 -18.54 -10.86 -0.01
C VAL A 210 -19.01 -11.52 1.28
N PHE A 211 -18.22 -11.38 2.34
CA PHE A 211 -18.56 -11.84 3.68
C PHE A 211 -19.19 -10.71 4.48
N GLU A 212 -20.21 -11.01 5.28
CA GLU A 212 -20.65 -10.09 6.33
C GLU A 212 -19.63 -10.12 7.48
N VAL A 213 -19.31 -8.96 8.02
CA VAL A 213 -18.43 -8.81 9.18
C VAL A 213 -19.31 -8.57 10.41
N GLY A 214 -19.33 -9.56 11.31
CA GLY A 214 -20.01 -9.49 12.59
C GLY A 214 -19.39 -8.42 13.51
N ARG A 215 -20.16 -7.95 14.51
CA ARG A 215 -19.67 -6.95 15.49
C ARG A 215 -18.49 -7.47 16.31
N ASP A 216 -18.45 -8.77 16.53
CA ASP A 216 -17.37 -9.50 17.18
C ASP A 216 -16.17 -9.75 16.23
N GLY A 217 -16.26 -9.36 14.96
CA GLY A 217 -15.22 -9.58 13.96
C GLY A 217 -15.27 -10.99 13.38
N GLN A 218 -16.31 -11.79 13.61
CA GLN A 218 -16.47 -13.05 12.90
C GLN A 218 -17.07 -12.81 11.52
N LEU A 219 -16.54 -13.51 10.52
CA LEU A 219 -17.14 -13.52 9.18
C LEU A 219 -18.39 -14.40 9.11
N SER A 220 -19.32 -14.08 8.22
CA SER A 220 -20.38 -15.02 7.83
C SER A 220 -19.80 -16.39 7.44
N ALA A 221 -20.54 -17.47 7.70
CA ALA A 221 -20.06 -18.84 7.44
C ALA A 221 -19.79 -19.10 5.95
N GLN A 222 -20.55 -18.42 5.07
CA GLN A 222 -20.40 -18.45 3.62
C GLN A 222 -20.45 -17.01 3.09
N PRO A 223 -19.70 -16.70 2.02
CA PRO A 223 -19.84 -15.42 1.34
C PRO A 223 -21.06 -15.42 0.42
N VAL A 224 -21.57 -14.22 0.13
CA VAL A 224 -22.36 -14.00 -1.08
C VAL A 224 -21.39 -13.92 -2.25
N ARG A 225 -21.53 -14.83 -3.22
CA ARG A 225 -20.63 -14.92 -4.37
C ARG A 225 -21.21 -14.13 -5.54
N ASN A 226 -20.47 -13.12 -6.00
CA ASN A 226 -20.89 -12.23 -7.07
C ASN A 226 -20.05 -12.47 -8.32
N LEU A 227 -20.69 -12.68 -9.47
CA LEU A 227 -19.95 -12.75 -10.74
C LEU A 227 -19.34 -11.39 -11.07
N ALA A 228 -18.04 -11.38 -11.30
CA ALA A 228 -17.28 -10.23 -11.74
C ALA A 228 -16.21 -10.72 -12.72
N ALA A 229 -16.49 -10.61 -14.01
CA ALA A 229 -15.68 -11.22 -15.07
C ALA A 229 -15.26 -10.18 -16.12
N PRO A 230 -14.13 -10.38 -16.83
CA PRO A 230 -13.18 -11.49 -16.66
C PRO A 230 -11.97 -11.12 -15.78
N VAL A 231 -11.53 -12.08 -14.97
CA VAL A 231 -10.31 -12.03 -14.13
C VAL A 231 -10.31 -10.78 -13.23
N PRO A 232 -11.24 -10.70 -12.26
CA PRO A 232 -11.28 -9.58 -11.33
C PRO A 232 -9.99 -9.61 -10.51
N PHE A 233 -9.32 -8.47 -10.41
CA PHE A 233 -8.04 -8.37 -9.73
C PHE A 233 -8.18 -7.43 -8.52
N PRO A 234 -7.71 -6.17 -8.49
CA PRO A 234 -7.89 -5.31 -7.34
C PRO A 234 -9.12 -4.43 -7.48
N PHE A 235 -9.50 -3.83 -6.38
CA PHE A 235 -10.51 -2.79 -6.27
C PHE A 235 -10.07 -1.71 -5.29
N VAL A 236 -10.71 -0.56 -5.43
CA VAL A 236 -10.75 0.54 -4.47
C VAL A 236 -12.20 0.96 -4.25
N PHE A 237 -12.45 1.74 -3.20
CA PHE A 237 -13.74 2.41 -3.02
C PHE A 237 -13.62 3.87 -3.46
N GLY A 238 -14.45 4.23 -4.44
CA GLY A 238 -14.52 5.58 -5.02
C GLY A 238 -15.63 6.43 -4.40
N PRO A 239 -16.06 7.50 -5.09
CA PRO A 239 -17.16 8.35 -4.64
C PRO A 239 -18.45 7.56 -4.40
N ALA A 240 -19.25 8.02 -3.42
CA ALA A 240 -20.52 7.37 -3.04
C ALA A 240 -20.38 5.89 -2.63
N ASP A 241 -19.24 5.51 -2.06
CA ASP A 241 -18.91 4.15 -1.61
C ASP A 241 -19.00 3.10 -2.73
N LEU A 242 -18.83 3.52 -3.99
CA LEU A 242 -18.80 2.62 -5.14
C LEU A 242 -17.57 1.73 -5.11
N LEU A 243 -17.77 0.43 -5.30
CA LEU A 243 -16.69 -0.51 -5.58
C LEU A 243 -16.19 -0.26 -7.01
N VAL A 244 -14.94 0.15 -7.14
CA VAL A 244 -14.25 0.32 -8.43
C VAL A 244 -13.30 -0.85 -8.61
N LEU A 245 -13.62 -1.75 -9.52
CA LEU A 245 -12.95 -3.02 -9.72
C LEU A 245 -12.24 -3.05 -11.08
N VAL A 246 -10.99 -3.50 -11.10
CA VAL A 246 -10.27 -3.77 -12.35
C VAL A 246 -10.46 -5.23 -12.76
N ASN A 247 -10.82 -5.43 -14.03
CA ASN A 247 -10.89 -6.72 -14.70
C ASN A 247 -9.66 -6.88 -15.60
N ALA A 248 -8.71 -7.70 -15.15
CA ALA A 248 -7.44 -7.90 -15.86
C ALA A 248 -7.61 -8.65 -17.19
N GLY A 249 -8.68 -9.46 -17.32
CA GLY A 249 -8.87 -10.32 -18.49
C GLY A 249 -9.22 -9.56 -19.77
N ASN A 250 -9.70 -8.32 -19.65
CA ASN A 250 -10.02 -7.44 -20.79
C ASN A 250 -9.57 -5.99 -20.57
N SER A 251 -8.68 -5.78 -19.60
CA SER A 251 -8.14 -4.48 -19.18
C SER A 251 -9.22 -3.41 -19.09
N SER A 252 -10.11 -3.54 -18.10
CA SER A 252 -11.22 -2.61 -17.90
C SER A 252 -11.50 -2.29 -16.44
N VAL A 253 -12.07 -1.11 -16.19
CA VAL A 253 -12.58 -0.70 -14.89
C VAL A 253 -14.10 -0.81 -14.89
N ALA A 254 -14.66 -1.51 -13.89
CA ALA A 254 -16.09 -1.66 -13.66
C ALA A 254 -16.48 -1.08 -12.30
N THR A 255 -17.73 -0.63 -12.17
CA THR A 255 -18.26 -0.05 -10.92
C THR A 255 -19.47 -0.83 -10.43
N PHE A 256 -19.55 -0.98 -9.10
CA PHE A 256 -20.67 -1.66 -8.45
C PHE A 256 -21.11 -0.90 -7.21
N THR A 257 -22.42 -0.94 -6.94
CA THR A 257 -22.94 -0.73 -5.59
C THR A 257 -23.00 -2.07 -4.86
N ILE A 258 -22.94 -2.03 -3.52
CA ILE A 258 -23.09 -3.21 -2.67
C ILE A 258 -24.38 -3.05 -1.90
N ASP A 259 -25.32 -3.99 -2.07
CA ASP A 259 -26.54 -3.99 -1.27
C ASP A 259 -26.29 -4.47 0.18
N GLN A 260 -27.29 -4.38 1.05
CA GLN A 260 -27.14 -4.79 2.46
C GLN A 260 -26.82 -6.28 2.63
N GLY A 261 -27.17 -7.12 1.67
CA GLY A 261 -26.88 -8.55 1.69
C GLY A 261 -25.50 -8.90 1.14
N GLY A 262 -24.75 -7.93 0.59
CA GLY A 262 -23.46 -8.16 -0.06
C GLY A 262 -23.56 -8.52 -1.54
N THR A 263 -24.72 -8.33 -2.18
CA THR A 263 -24.86 -8.49 -3.64
C THR A 263 -24.27 -7.28 -4.33
N LEU A 264 -23.43 -7.52 -5.33
CA LEU A 264 -22.90 -6.48 -6.21
C LEU A 264 -23.90 -6.18 -7.33
N VAL A 265 -24.26 -4.90 -7.45
CA VAL A 265 -25.13 -4.40 -8.52
C VAL A 265 -24.31 -3.48 -9.41
N PRO A 266 -24.13 -3.79 -10.72
CA PRO A 266 -23.40 -2.93 -11.64
C PRO A 266 -23.96 -1.51 -11.65
N ALA A 267 -23.09 -0.52 -11.49
CA ALA A 267 -23.46 0.89 -11.48
C ALA A 267 -23.21 1.56 -12.85
N GLY A 268 -22.37 0.97 -13.69
CA GLY A 268 -22.07 1.44 -15.04
C GLY A 268 -21.51 0.33 -15.93
N ALA A 269 -21.40 0.63 -17.23
CA ALA A 269 -20.70 -0.27 -18.15
C ALA A 269 -19.19 -0.23 -17.87
N PRO A 270 -18.49 -1.38 -17.88
CA PRO A 270 -17.04 -1.40 -17.78
C PRO A 270 -16.37 -0.63 -18.92
N VAL A 271 -15.29 0.08 -18.62
CA VAL A 271 -14.53 0.88 -19.61
C VAL A 271 -13.12 0.33 -19.72
N SER A 272 -12.76 -0.12 -20.93
CA SER A 272 -11.40 -0.61 -21.21
C SER A 272 -10.42 0.53 -21.47
N ASP A 273 -9.17 0.36 -21.04
CA ASP A 273 -8.05 1.22 -21.39
C ASP A 273 -7.36 0.80 -22.70
N GLY A 274 -7.70 -0.39 -23.23
CA GLY A 274 -7.05 -0.97 -24.40
C GLY A 274 -5.64 -1.51 -24.14
N GLN A 275 -5.20 -1.58 -22.89
CA GLN A 275 -3.86 -2.00 -22.48
C GLN A 275 -3.79 -3.51 -22.20
N MET A 276 -2.62 -4.01 -21.78
CA MET A 276 -2.42 -5.42 -21.46
C MET A 276 -2.16 -5.63 -19.97
N ALA A 277 -2.91 -6.56 -19.38
CA ALA A 277 -2.79 -6.98 -17.98
C ALA A 277 -2.88 -5.80 -16.99
N ALA A 278 -4.02 -5.11 -17.02
CA ALA A 278 -4.42 -4.14 -16.00
C ALA A 278 -4.67 -4.87 -14.66
N CYS A 279 -3.79 -4.70 -13.67
CA CYS A 279 -3.86 -5.53 -12.45
C CYS A 279 -3.66 -4.79 -11.12
N TRP A 280 -3.31 -3.52 -11.07
CA TRP A 280 -3.24 -2.75 -9.81
C TRP A 280 -4.03 -1.46 -9.95
N ILE A 281 -4.69 -1.00 -8.90
CA ILE A 281 -5.46 0.24 -8.91
C ILE A 281 -5.27 1.04 -7.63
N VAL A 282 -5.06 2.35 -7.77
CA VAL A 282 -5.06 3.29 -6.64
C VAL A 282 -5.83 4.55 -6.98
N SER A 283 -6.43 5.17 -5.96
CA SER A 283 -7.05 6.48 -6.09
C SER A 283 -6.09 7.59 -5.68
N ALA A 284 -6.04 8.66 -6.47
CA ALA A 284 -5.40 9.91 -6.11
C ALA A 284 -6.33 11.07 -6.49
N HIS A 285 -6.71 11.88 -5.51
CA HIS A 285 -7.74 12.91 -5.68
C HIS A 285 -9.06 12.32 -6.21
N GLU A 286 -9.50 12.75 -7.38
CA GLU A 286 -10.74 12.33 -8.06
C GLU A 286 -10.48 11.34 -9.22
N PHE A 287 -9.29 10.75 -9.26
CA PHE A 287 -8.85 9.85 -10.32
C PHE A 287 -8.41 8.50 -9.79
N GLU A 288 -8.57 7.51 -10.65
CA GLU A 288 -8.07 6.16 -10.44
C GLU A 288 -6.95 5.88 -11.45
N TYR A 289 -5.83 5.39 -10.95
CA TYR A 289 -4.68 5.00 -11.75
C TYR A 289 -4.59 3.49 -11.78
N VAL A 290 -4.45 2.94 -12.98
CA VAL A 290 -4.38 1.49 -13.21
C VAL A 290 -3.02 1.14 -13.77
N ALA A 291 -2.30 0.21 -13.14
CA ALA A 291 -1.03 -0.29 -13.66
C ALA A 291 -1.25 -1.46 -14.62
N ASN A 292 -0.69 -1.32 -15.82
CA ASN A 292 -0.75 -2.32 -16.88
C ASN A 292 0.61 -3.02 -16.99
N THR A 293 0.77 -4.12 -16.27
CA THR A 293 2.04 -4.86 -16.23
C THR A 293 2.48 -5.32 -17.62
N GLY A 294 1.53 -5.73 -18.47
CA GLY A 294 1.83 -6.21 -19.81
C GLY A 294 2.28 -5.10 -20.76
N SER A 295 1.73 -3.89 -20.59
CA SER A 295 2.07 -2.73 -21.41
C SER A 295 3.22 -1.88 -20.87
N ASN A 296 3.62 -2.06 -19.60
CA ASN A 296 4.63 -1.25 -18.91
C ASN A 296 4.23 0.24 -18.79
N ASP A 297 2.94 0.49 -18.54
CA ASP A 297 2.36 1.82 -18.41
C ASP A 297 1.27 1.90 -17.34
N ILE A 298 0.82 3.14 -17.08
CA ILE A 298 -0.28 3.48 -16.18
C ILE A 298 -1.39 4.12 -17.01
N SER A 299 -2.64 3.69 -16.80
CA SER A 299 -3.84 4.37 -17.32
C SER A 299 -4.48 5.24 -16.24
N GLN A 300 -5.18 6.29 -16.66
CA GLN A 300 -5.91 7.21 -15.78
C GLN A 300 -7.40 7.17 -16.11
N TYR A 301 -8.20 6.95 -15.08
CA TYR A 301 -9.64 6.96 -15.10
C TYR A 301 -10.20 8.05 -14.19
N ARG A 302 -11.48 8.37 -14.42
CA ARG A 302 -12.30 9.13 -13.50
C ARG A 302 -13.61 8.40 -13.27
N VAL A 303 -13.92 8.11 -12.02
CA VAL A 303 -15.20 7.55 -11.60
C VAL A 303 -16.09 8.63 -10.98
N ARG A 304 -17.35 8.71 -11.42
CA ARG A 304 -18.37 9.58 -10.83
C ARG A 304 -19.24 8.81 -9.84
N GLY A 305 -19.84 9.52 -8.89
CA GLY A 305 -20.72 8.93 -7.88
C GLY A 305 -22.01 8.29 -8.41
N ASP A 306 -22.33 8.47 -9.69
CA ASP A 306 -23.42 7.76 -10.39
C ASP A 306 -22.98 6.42 -10.98
N GLY A 307 -21.71 6.03 -10.84
CA GLY A 307 -21.14 4.82 -11.41
C GLY A 307 -20.48 5.00 -12.78
N THR A 308 -20.58 6.18 -13.40
CA THR A 308 -19.98 6.44 -14.71
C THR A 308 -18.46 6.41 -14.61
N VAL A 309 -17.85 5.51 -15.38
CA VAL A 309 -16.40 5.44 -15.58
C VAL A 309 -16.04 6.19 -16.87
N THR A 310 -14.98 7.00 -16.84
CA THR A 310 -14.39 7.61 -18.04
C THR A 310 -12.90 7.33 -18.07
N LEU A 311 -12.43 6.78 -19.19
CA LEU A 311 -10.99 6.73 -19.46
C LEU A 311 -10.53 8.14 -19.81
N VAL A 312 -9.70 8.74 -18.96
CA VAL A 312 -9.16 10.09 -19.15
C VAL A 312 -7.93 10.03 -20.03
N ASN A 313 -7.03 9.09 -19.74
CA ASN A 313 -5.82 8.86 -20.52
C ASN A 313 -5.45 7.38 -20.49
N ALA A 314 -5.39 6.73 -21.66
CA ALA A 314 -4.98 5.33 -21.79
C ALA A 314 -3.52 5.10 -21.36
N THR A 315 -2.66 6.11 -21.50
CA THR A 315 -1.22 6.03 -21.18
C THR A 315 -0.80 7.31 -20.44
N ALA A 316 -1.17 7.40 -19.16
CA ALA A 316 -0.85 8.51 -18.28
C ALA A 316 0.65 8.58 -17.92
N ALA A 317 1.31 7.43 -17.84
CA ALA A 317 2.76 7.30 -17.73
C ALA A 317 3.21 6.02 -18.43
N SER A 318 4.41 5.98 -19.01
CA SER A 318 4.93 4.80 -19.73
C SER A 318 6.40 4.57 -19.42
N GLY A 319 6.92 3.42 -19.86
CA GLY A 319 8.31 3.05 -19.65
C GLY A 319 8.59 2.60 -18.22
N ILE A 320 7.63 1.91 -17.60
CA ILE A 320 7.72 1.33 -16.26
C ILE A 320 7.73 -0.20 -16.39
N PRO A 321 8.89 -0.85 -16.56
CA PRO A 321 8.97 -2.28 -16.83
C PRO A 321 8.29 -3.13 -15.74
N GLY A 322 7.26 -3.89 -16.08
CA GLY A 322 6.44 -4.62 -15.11
C GLY A 322 5.87 -3.68 -14.06
N ALA A 323 5.11 -2.66 -14.48
CA ALA A 323 4.38 -1.76 -13.59
C ALA A 323 3.39 -2.57 -12.74
N THR A 324 3.62 -2.63 -11.43
CA THR A 324 2.85 -3.44 -10.48
C THR A 324 2.18 -2.57 -9.43
N ASP A 325 2.28 -2.93 -8.15
CA ASP A 325 1.59 -2.25 -7.06
C ASP A 325 1.97 -0.77 -6.95
N MET A 326 1.04 0.02 -6.41
CA MET A 326 1.16 1.47 -6.33
C MET A 326 0.68 1.97 -4.97
N THR A 327 1.17 3.13 -4.56
CA THR A 327 0.63 3.83 -3.40
C THR A 327 0.59 5.34 -3.65
N THR A 328 -0.33 6.02 -2.97
CA THR A 328 -0.42 7.48 -3.02
C THR A 328 -0.06 8.09 -1.67
N ALA A 329 0.44 9.32 -1.71
CA ALA A 329 0.89 10.02 -0.52
C ALA A 329 0.42 11.47 -0.50
N SER A 330 0.44 12.08 0.69
CA SER A 330 0.11 13.50 0.89
C SER A 330 -1.25 13.89 0.30
N GLY A 331 -2.27 13.09 0.57
CA GLY A 331 -3.64 13.32 0.10
C GLY A 331 -3.81 13.14 -1.41
N GLY A 332 -2.96 12.32 -2.05
CA GLY A 332 -3.01 12.06 -3.50
C GLY A 332 -2.04 12.90 -4.33
N LYS A 333 -1.27 13.81 -3.72
CA LYS A 333 -0.32 14.69 -4.43
C LYS A 333 0.83 13.92 -5.10
N PHE A 334 1.19 12.76 -4.57
CA PHE A 334 2.24 11.92 -5.11
C PHE A 334 1.74 10.51 -5.35
N LEU A 335 2.21 9.90 -6.44
CA LEU A 335 1.98 8.52 -6.82
C LEU A 335 3.34 7.81 -6.94
N TYR A 336 3.46 6.66 -6.29
CA TYR A 336 4.64 5.80 -6.36
C TYR A 336 4.25 4.47 -6.98
N VAL A 337 5.01 4.04 -7.97
CA VAL A 337 4.73 2.86 -8.78
C VAL A 337 5.90 1.90 -8.69
N LEU A 338 5.64 0.65 -8.34
CA LEU A 338 6.65 -0.39 -8.40
C LEU A 338 6.88 -0.85 -9.84
N SER A 339 8.15 -1.08 -10.14
CA SER A 339 8.59 -1.72 -11.38
C SER A 339 9.25 -3.04 -11.02
N GLY A 340 8.43 -4.11 -10.98
CA GLY A 340 8.85 -5.42 -10.50
C GLY A 340 9.99 -6.05 -11.31
N THR A 341 10.07 -5.75 -12.61
CA THR A 341 11.13 -6.31 -13.49
C THR A 341 12.44 -5.52 -13.46
N SER A 342 12.42 -4.25 -13.03
CA SER A 342 13.64 -3.42 -12.91
C SER A 342 14.12 -3.26 -11.47
N SER A 343 13.34 -3.74 -10.50
CA SER A 343 13.55 -3.55 -9.07
C SER A 343 13.70 -2.07 -8.65
N THR A 344 12.79 -1.22 -9.15
CA THR A 344 12.76 0.22 -8.85
C THR A 344 11.38 0.72 -8.46
N VAL A 345 11.34 1.91 -7.86
CA VAL A 345 10.12 2.71 -7.66
C VAL A 345 10.18 3.94 -8.57
N TYR A 346 9.12 4.17 -9.34
CA TYR A 346 8.90 5.39 -10.10
C TYR A 346 8.04 6.33 -9.29
N ALA A 347 8.50 7.57 -9.11
CA ALA A 347 7.79 8.61 -8.38
C ALA A 347 7.21 9.64 -9.35
N TYR A 348 5.95 9.99 -9.15
CA TYR A 348 5.23 10.99 -9.92
C TYR A 348 4.57 12.00 -8.98
N ARG A 349 4.50 13.25 -9.43
CA ARG A 349 3.57 14.24 -8.90
C ARG A 349 2.26 14.11 -9.65
N VAL A 350 1.16 14.09 -8.91
CA VAL A 350 -0.19 14.14 -9.47
C VAL A 350 -0.59 15.62 -9.56
N GLU A 351 -0.84 16.08 -10.78
CA GLU A 351 -1.27 17.46 -11.02
C GLU A 351 -2.78 17.61 -10.76
N GLY A 352 -3.29 18.85 -10.74
CA GLY A 352 -4.70 19.12 -10.44
C GLY A 352 -5.69 18.51 -11.45
N ASP A 353 -5.26 18.25 -12.68
CA ASP A 353 -6.02 17.54 -13.72
C ASP A 353 -5.75 16.02 -13.72
N GLY A 354 -4.98 15.53 -12.74
CA GLY A 354 -4.57 14.14 -12.60
C GLY A 354 -3.50 13.70 -13.60
N SER A 355 -2.94 14.59 -14.42
CA SER A 355 -1.75 14.24 -15.19
C SER A 355 -0.57 13.91 -14.26
N LEU A 356 0.31 13.03 -14.72
CA LEU A 356 1.46 12.55 -13.94
C LEU A 356 2.74 13.24 -14.42
N THR A 357 3.37 14.01 -13.55
CA THR A 357 4.71 14.55 -13.80
C THR A 357 5.75 13.64 -13.15
N PHE A 358 6.62 13.04 -13.96
CA PHE A 358 7.73 12.23 -13.45
C PHE A 358 8.66 13.06 -12.54
N ILE A 359 9.02 12.49 -11.40
CA ILE A 359 9.95 13.07 -10.43
C ILE A 359 11.28 12.35 -10.52
N GLN A 360 11.28 11.03 -10.29
CA GLN A 360 12.49 10.23 -10.23
C GLN A 360 12.19 8.72 -10.33
N THR A 361 13.25 7.94 -10.54
CA THR A 361 13.27 6.49 -10.35
C THR A 361 14.32 6.16 -9.30
N VAL A 362 13.99 5.33 -8.32
CA VAL A 362 14.94 4.88 -7.27
C VAL A 362 15.03 3.37 -7.20
N PRO A 363 16.23 2.81 -6.97
CA PRO A 363 16.40 1.37 -6.80
C PRO A 363 15.86 0.90 -5.46
N VAL A 364 15.33 -0.32 -5.41
CA VAL A 364 14.95 -1.03 -4.18
C VAL A 364 16.03 -2.05 -3.83
N PRO A 365 16.84 -1.82 -2.78
CA PRO A 365 17.84 -2.78 -2.34
C PRO A 365 17.20 -4.12 -1.99
N GLY A 366 17.66 -5.21 -2.63
CA GLY A 366 17.09 -6.54 -2.44
C GLY A 366 15.71 -6.76 -3.09
N GLY A 367 15.23 -5.82 -3.92
CA GLY A 367 13.89 -5.84 -4.51
C GLY A 367 13.66 -6.80 -5.69
N ALA A 368 14.49 -7.85 -5.86
CA ALA A 368 14.36 -8.77 -6.99
C ALA A 368 13.02 -9.55 -7.00
N ASN A 369 12.34 -9.61 -5.85
CA ASN A 369 11.01 -10.19 -5.70
C ASN A 369 10.05 -9.20 -5.03
N MET A 370 10.23 -7.88 -5.19
CA MET A 370 9.41 -6.89 -4.50
C MET A 370 7.91 -7.04 -4.79
N GLU A 371 7.09 -6.60 -3.84
CA GLU A 371 5.64 -6.80 -3.88
C GLU A 371 4.84 -5.55 -3.51
N GLY A 372 4.69 -5.31 -2.21
CA GLY A 372 3.81 -4.29 -1.69
C GLY A 372 4.51 -2.96 -1.52
N ILE A 373 3.74 -1.89 -1.71
CA ILE A 373 4.18 -0.52 -1.44
C ILE A 373 3.12 0.21 -0.61
N ALA A 374 3.56 0.97 0.40
CA ALA A 374 2.68 1.74 1.27
C ALA A 374 3.31 3.10 1.62
N ALA A 375 2.49 4.07 2.02
CA ALA A 375 2.97 5.39 2.46
C ALA A 375 2.21 5.85 3.71
N ASN A 376 2.88 6.63 4.57
CA ASN A 376 2.30 7.16 5.80
C ASN A 376 1.67 8.55 5.68
#